data_AF-X8HEI5-F1
#
_entry.id   AF-X8HEI5-F1
#
_cell.length_a   1.000
_cell.length_b   1.000
_cell.length_c   1.000
_cell.angle_alpha   90.00
_cell.angle_beta   90.00
_cell.angle_gamma   90.00
#
_symmetry.space_group_name_H-M   'P 1'
#
loop_
_entity.id
_entity.type
_entity.pdbx_description
1 polymer ?
#
loop_
_entity_poly.entity_id
_entity_poly.type
_entity_poly.pdbx_seq_one_letter_code
_entity_poly.pdbx_strand_id
1 'polypeptide(L)'
;MKKIKNIGLLLFLILSTLSFSYQVNYDDVVDIVLRNYPQSRVTKIEISNYKGKTVYEGETFNKGQKIEFIIDANTGEVYKMDPNYDDEYNPSYNLPVTFEQANRIALDNSFNGRVKSIELKNTDKKAYYVVEVRENKAEKEINIDANSGKVLNIKESM
;
A
#
# COMPACT_ATOMS: atom_id res chain seq x y z
N MET A 1 61.34 7.47 24.69
CA MET A 1 59.88 7.62 24.42
C MET A 1 59.20 6.28 24.67
N LYS A 2 58.02 6.30 25.28
CA LYS A 2 57.32 5.18 25.94
C LYS A 2 56.89 4.03 25.01
N LYS A 3 56.90 2.81 25.58
CA LYS A 3 56.22 1.57 25.15
C LYS A 3 54.69 1.79 25.06
N ILE A 4 53.89 1.01 24.32
CA ILE A 4 53.29 -0.27 24.73
C ILE A 4 52.67 -0.97 23.49
N LYS A 5 52.87 -2.29 23.37
CA LYS A 5 52.12 -3.21 22.51
C LYS A 5 50.77 -3.52 23.18
N ASN A 6 49.65 -3.42 22.47
CA ASN A 6 48.40 -4.08 22.85
C ASN A 6 47.75 -4.72 21.61
N ILE A 7 47.91 -6.04 21.53
CA ILE A 7 46.99 -6.96 20.85
C ILE A 7 45.75 -7.02 21.74
N GLY A 8 44.58 -6.73 21.18
CA GLY A 8 43.30 -6.71 21.88
C GLY A 8 42.17 -7.11 20.95
N LEU A 9 41.83 -8.39 21.02
CA LEU A 9 40.62 -9.06 20.57
C LEU A 9 39.33 -8.26 20.91
N LEU A 10 38.21 -8.63 20.25
CA LEU A 10 36.79 -8.27 20.50
C LEU A 10 36.26 -7.15 19.57
N LEU A 11 35.12 -7.28 18.88
CA LEU A 11 34.03 -8.27 18.95
C LEU A 11 33.39 -8.37 17.56
N PHE A 12 33.20 -9.59 17.05
CA PHE A 12 32.14 -9.85 16.08
C PHE A 12 30.83 -9.59 16.83
N LEU A 13 30.31 -8.37 16.75
CA LEU A 13 28.89 -8.13 17.02
C LEU A 13 28.15 -8.72 15.82
N ILE A 14 27.92 -10.03 15.89
CA ILE A 14 26.68 -10.57 15.38
C ILE A 14 25.57 -9.76 16.07
N LEU A 15 25.11 -8.67 15.45
CA LEU A 15 23.73 -8.29 15.68
C LEU A 15 22.96 -9.51 15.15
N SER A 16 22.68 -10.46 16.04
CA SER A 16 21.48 -11.27 15.91
C SER A 16 20.37 -10.24 15.98
N THR A 17 20.06 -9.64 14.83
CA THR A 17 18.91 -8.77 14.72
C THR A 17 17.77 -9.63 15.22
N LEU A 18 17.20 -9.22 16.33
CA LEU A 18 15.85 -9.63 16.65
C LEU A 18 15.05 -9.15 15.44
N SER A 19 14.82 -10.06 14.49
CA SER A 19 14.08 -9.78 13.28
C SER A 19 12.65 -9.56 13.71
N PHE A 20 12.36 -8.36 14.22
CA PHE A 20 11.00 -7.89 14.24
C PHE A 20 10.63 -7.87 12.76
N SER A 21 9.83 -8.85 12.32
CA SER A 21 9.38 -8.93 10.94
C SER A 21 8.51 -7.70 10.73
N TYR A 22 9.11 -6.63 10.21
CA TYR A 22 8.38 -5.48 9.74
C TYR A 22 7.55 -5.95 8.56
N GLN A 23 6.29 -6.25 8.81
CA GLN A 23 5.37 -6.56 7.73
C GLN A 23 4.98 -5.24 7.08
N VAL A 24 5.31 -5.11 5.80
CA VAL A 24 4.95 -3.95 4.99
C VAL A 24 3.44 -3.78 5.05
N ASN A 25 2.98 -2.59 5.38
CA ASN A 25 1.57 -2.22 5.39
C ASN A 25 1.24 -1.33 4.18
N TYR A 26 -0.03 -0.93 4.02
CA TYR A 26 -0.47 -0.11 2.90
C TYR A 26 0.20 1.27 2.85
N ASP A 27 0.44 1.91 3.99
CA ASP A 27 1.08 3.23 4.06
C ASP A 27 2.57 3.11 3.64
N ASP A 28 3.25 2.02 4.00
CA ASP A 28 4.62 1.72 3.52
C ASP A 28 4.68 1.56 2.00
N VAL A 29 3.70 0.88 1.41
CA VAL A 29 3.60 0.71 -0.04
C VAL A 29 3.43 2.07 -0.70
N VAL A 30 2.58 2.95 -0.15
CA VAL A 30 2.42 4.32 -0.65
C VAL A 30 3.75 5.07 -0.59
N ASP A 31 4.49 4.98 0.52
CA ASP A 31 5.82 5.61 0.66
C ASP A 31 6.83 5.10 -0.37
N ILE A 32 6.87 3.78 -0.62
CA ILE A 32 7.74 3.18 -1.64
C ILE A 32 7.39 3.71 -3.03
N VAL A 33 6.10 3.79 -3.36
CA VAL A 33 5.63 4.30 -4.65
C VAL A 33 5.97 5.78 -4.81
N LEU A 34 5.69 6.61 -3.81
CA LEU A 34 5.95 8.05 -3.85
C LEU A 34 7.46 8.38 -3.87
N ARG A 35 8.32 7.53 -3.31
CA ARG A 35 9.78 7.71 -3.45
C ARG A 35 10.26 7.62 -4.89
N ASN A 36 9.63 6.77 -5.71
CA ASN A 36 9.95 6.59 -7.13
C ASN A 36 9.16 7.57 -8.01
N TYR A 37 7.93 7.92 -7.62
CA TYR A 37 7.08 8.89 -8.31
C TYR A 37 6.49 9.93 -7.35
N PRO A 38 7.26 10.97 -6.96
CA PRO A 38 6.87 11.90 -5.89
C PRO A 38 5.62 12.75 -6.14
N GLN A 39 5.10 12.75 -7.36
CA GLN A 39 3.91 13.51 -7.76
C GLN A 39 2.78 12.60 -8.24
N SER A 40 2.94 11.29 -8.04
CA SER A 40 1.91 10.34 -8.41
C SER A 40 0.81 10.28 -7.36
N ARG A 41 -0.31 9.69 -7.74
CA ARG A 41 -1.37 9.31 -6.82
C ARG A 41 -1.56 7.80 -6.88
N VAL A 42 -1.49 7.12 -5.74
CA VAL A 42 -1.83 5.69 -5.65
C VAL A 42 -3.34 5.54 -5.78
N THR A 43 -3.78 4.71 -6.72
CA THR A 43 -5.20 4.51 -7.05
C THR A 43 -5.67 3.10 -6.69
N LYS A 44 -4.78 2.12 -6.67
CA LYS A 44 -5.11 0.76 -6.27
C LYS A 44 -3.96 0.12 -5.49
N ILE A 45 -4.28 -0.59 -4.42
CA ILE A 45 -3.41 -1.61 -3.81
C ILE A 45 -4.27 -2.81 -3.43
N GLU A 46 -3.83 -4.01 -3.81
CA GLU A 46 -4.48 -5.29 -3.52
C GLU A 46 -3.43 -6.32 -3.06
N ILE A 47 -3.77 -7.12 -2.05
CA ILE A 47 -2.94 -8.27 -1.67
C ILE A 47 -3.16 -9.38 -2.70
N SER A 48 -2.10 -9.74 -3.41
CA SER A 48 -2.10 -10.71 -4.51
C SER A 48 -1.03 -11.80 -4.30
N ASN A 49 -0.99 -12.78 -5.20
CA ASN A 49 0.09 -13.76 -5.28
C ASN A 49 0.87 -13.57 -6.58
N TYR A 50 2.18 -13.37 -6.48
CA TYR A 50 3.07 -13.26 -7.63
C TYR A 50 4.23 -14.24 -7.48
N LYS A 51 4.30 -15.22 -8.39
CA LYS A 51 5.35 -16.26 -8.40
C LYS A 51 5.48 -16.99 -7.05
N GLY A 52 4.36 -17.28 -6.39
CA GLY A 52 4.32 -17.97 -5.10
C GLY A 52 4.59 -17.09 -3.88
N LYS A 53 4.81 -15.78 -4.06
CA LYS A 53 5.00 -14.81 -2.97
C LYS A 53 3.73 -13.98 -2.74
N THR A 54 3.45 -13.64 -1.49
CA THR A 54 2.43 -12.63 -1.16
C THR A 54 3.00 -11.25 -1.47
N VAL A 55 2.26 -10.50 -2.28
CA VAL A 55 2.69 -9.18 -2.76
C VAL A 55 1.54 -8.18 -2.61
N TYR A 56 1.90 -6.90 -2.58
CA TYR A 56 1.02 -5.82 -2.94
C TYR A 56 1.13 -5.58 -4.44
N GLU A 57 0.04 -5.79 -5.16
CA GLU A 57 -0.12 -5.41 -6.55
C GLU A 57 -0.97 -4.15 -6.61
N GLY A 58 -0.59 -3.18 -7.44
CA GLY A 58 -1.29 -1.90 -7.43
C GLY A 58 -1.00 -1.01 -8.60
N GLU A 59 -1.67 0.13 -8.58
CA GLU A 59 -1.64 1.14 -9.62
C GLU A 59 -1.36 2.52 -9.03
N THR A 60 -0.55 3.30 -9.72
CA THR A 60 -0.39 4.72 -9.46
C THR A 60 -0.43 5.52 -10.75
N PHE A 61 -1.00 6.72 -10.72
CA PHE A 61 -1.01 7.62 -11.85
C PHE A 61 0.00 8.74 -11.64
N ASN A 62 0.91 8.92 -12.59
CA ASN A 62 1.88 10.01 -12.60
C ASN A 62 1.82 10.75 -13.93
N LYS A 63 1.54 12.05 -13.92
CA LYS A 63 1.46 12.90 -15.13
C LYS A 63 0.56 12.32 -16.24
N GLY A 64 -0.55 11.70 -15.86
CA GLY A 64 -1.51 11.09 -16.79
C GLY A 64 -1.14 9.69 -17.28
N GLN A 65 0.00 9.14 -16.85
CA GLN A 65 0.42 7.77 -17.16
C GLN A 65 0.08 6.85 -15.99
N LYS A 66 -0.62 5.74 -16.26
CA LYS A 66 -0.75 4.65 -15.29
C LYS A 66 0.57 3.90 -15.19
N ILE A 67 0.98 3.60 -13.96
CA ILE A 67 2.12 2.77 -13.61
C ILE A 67 1.59 1.64 -12.74
N GLU A 68 1.87 0.41 -13.14
CA GLU A 68 1.57 -0.78 -12.36
C GLU A 68 2.80 -1.16 -11.53
N PHE A 69 2.57 -1.57 -10.28
CA PHE A 69 3.64 -2.04 -9.41
C PHE A 69 3.30 -3.36 -8.73
N ILE A 70 4.34 -4.11 -8.41
CA ILE A 70 4.27 -5.33 -7.60
C ILE A 70 5.38 -5.23 -6.55
N ILE A 71 5.01 -5.26 -5.27
CA ILE A 71 5.91 -5.07 -4.13
C ILE A 71 5.76 -6.25 -3.16
N ASP A 72 6.85 -6.87 -2.74
CA ASP A 72 6.83 -7.95 -1.75
C ASP A 72 6.23 -7.46 -0.41
N ALA A 73 5.20 -8.15 0.09
CA ALA A 73 4.47 -7.74 1.28
C ALA A 73 5.24 -7.95 2.60
N ASN A 74 6.36 -8.67 2.56
CA ASN A 74 7.18 -8.95 3.74
C ASN A 74 8.47 -8.12 3.74
N THR A 75 9.03 -7.83 2.57
CA THR A 75 10.35 -7.17 2.46
C THR A 75 10.27 -5.75 1.87
N GLY A 76 9.20 -5.41 1.17
CA GLY A 76 9.08 -4.15 0.43
C GLY A 76 9.90 -4.13 -0.86
N GLU A 77 10.46 -5.27 -1.28
CA GLU A 77 11.19 -5.41 -2.53
C GLU A 77 10.25 -5.13 -3.73
N VAL A 78 10.66 -4.24 -4.63
CA VAL A 78 9.89 -3.89 -5.83
C VAL A 78 10.21 -4.90 -6.94
N TYR A 79 9.24 -5.75 -7.29
CA TYR A 79 9.36 -6.71 -8.40
C TYR A 79 9.00 -6.14 -9.76
N LYS A 80 8.06 -5.20 -9.80
CA LYS A 80 7.60 -4.52 -11.00
C LYS A 80 7.26 -3.08 -10.64
N MET A 81 7.57 -2.15 -11.54
CA MET A 81 7.15 -0.76 -11.46
C MET A 81 7.26 -0.14 -12.86
N ASP A 82 6.28 -0.46 -13.71
CA ASP A 82 6.36 -0.17 -15.14
C ASP A 82 5.13 0.61 -15.62
N PRO A 83 5.29 1.55 -16.57
CA PRO A 83 4.17 2.19 -17.23
C PRO A 83 3.29 1.19 -17.97
N ASN A 84 1.97 1.30 -17.83
CA ASN A 84 1.01 0.59 -18.67
C ASN A 84 0.55 1.54 -19.80
N TYR A 85 0.97 1.25 -21.04
CA TYR A 85 0.74 2.11 -22.21
C TYR A 85 -0.62 1.90 -22.90
N ASP A 86 -1.40 0.90 -22.48
CA ASP A 86 -2.65 0.52 -23.15
C ASP A 86 -3.89 1.22 -22.57
N ASP A 87 -3.73 2.01 -21.50
CA ASP A 87 -4.85 2.66 -20.81
C ASP A 87 -5.02 4.14 -21.20
N GLU A 88 -6.25 4.47 -21.61
CA GLU A 88 -6.69 5.83 -21.96
C GLU A 88 -6.71 6.76 -20.73
N TYR A 89 -6.14 7.95 -20.90
CA TYR A 89 -6.11 9.03 -19.90
C TYR A 89 -7.50 9.33 -19.31
N ASN A 90 -7.64 9.28 -17.98
CA ASN A 90 -8.89 9.65 -17.29
C ASN A 90 -8.59 10.20 -15.87
N PRO A 91 -9.36 11.18 -15.37
CA PRO A 91 -9.03 12.59 -15.22
C PRO A 91 -8.56 12.96 -13.80
N SER A 92 -8.35 14.27 -13.55
CA SER A 92 -7.88 14.88 -12.31
C SER A 92 -8.31 14.18 -11.01
N TYR A 93 -7.37 13.47 -10.39
CA TYR A 93 -7.52 12.89 -9.05
C TYR A 93 -7.03 13.84 -7.94
N ASN A 94 -7.21 15.15 -8.12
CA ASN A 94 -6.98 16.09 -7.03
C ASN A 94 -8.14 16.00 -6.01
N LEU A 95 -8.15 14.87 -5.29
CA LEU A 95 -9.18 14.48 -4.35
C LEU A 95 -8.64 14.68 -2.92
N PRO A 96 -9.39 15.39 -2.06
CA PRO A 96 -8.99 15.66 -0.68
C PRO A 96 -8.69 14.41 0.16
N VAL A 97 -9.45 13.33 -0.04
CA VAL A 97 -9.24 12.09 0.70
C VAL A 97 -8.05 11.35 0.10
N THR A 98 -7.03 11.10 0.91
CA THR A 98 -5.86 10.32 0.50
C THR A 98 -6.13 8.82 0.61
N PHE A 99 -5.24 8.02 0.01
CA PHE A 99 -5.31 6.57 0.08
C PHE A 99 -5.23 6.06 1.53
N GLU A 100 -4.29 6.61 2.32
CA GLU A 100 -4.08 6.28 3.72
C GLU A 100 -5.27 6.73 4.59
N GLN A 101 -5.91 7.85 4.25
CA GLN A 101 -7.15 8.27 4.91
C GLN A 101 -8.29 7.28 4.63
N ALA A 102 -8.45 6.82 3.39
CA ALA A 102 -9.44 5.81 3.05
C ALA A 102 -9.18 4.47 3.78
N ASN A 103 -7.92 4.05 3.87
CA ASN A 103 -7.49 2.88 4.64
C ASN A 103 -7.91 3.01 6.12
N ARG A 104 -7.60 4.15 6.76
CA ARG A 104 -7.99 4.41 8.16
C ARG A 104 -9.51 4.41 8.36
N ILE A 105 -10.26 5.12 7.50
CA ILE A 105 -11.73 5.18 7.59
C ILE A 105 -12.34 3.78 7.47
N ALA A 106 -11.85 2.95 6.55
CA ALA A 106 -12.34 1.59 6.39
C ALA A 106 -12.05 0.72 7.62
N LEU A 107 -10.83 0.81 8.18
CA LEU A 107 -10.46 0.08 9.38
C LEU A 107 -11.30 0.50 10.60
N ASP A 108 -11.58 1.80 10.76
CA ASP A 108 -12.45 2.34 11.81
C ASP A 108 -13.91 1.88 11.68
N ASN A 109 -14.33 1.49 10.48
CA ASN A 109 -15.66 0.92 10.19
C ASN A 109 -15.63 -0.61 10.07
N SER A 110 -14.56 -1.25 10.54
CA SER A 110 -14.40 -2.70 10.58
C SER A 110 -14.28 -3.22 12.01
N PHE A 111 -14.61 -4.49 12.23
CA PHE A 111 -14.46 -5.17 13.51
C PHE A 111 -13.19 -6.02 13.54
N ASN A 112 -12.04 -5.36 13.80
CA ASN A 112 -10.71 -5.98 13.72
C ASN A 112 -10.43 -6.63 12.35
N GLY A 113 -10.96 -6.03 11.28
CA GLY A 113 -10.80 -6.52 9.93
C GLY A 113 -9.39 -6.33 9.39
N ARG A 114 -9.08 -7.05 8.31
CA ARG A 114 -7.83 -6.87 7.55
C ARG A 114 -8.17 -6.42 6.14
N VAL A 115 -7.64 -5.27 5.73
CA VAL A 115 -7.81 -4.77 4.36
C VAL A 115 -7.18 -5.75 3.37
N LYS A 116 -7.94 -6.08 2.33
CA LYS A 116 -7.58 -6.94 1.19
C LYS A 116 -7.22 -6.11 -0.03
N SER A 117 -8.04 -5.10 -0.31
CA SER A 117 -7.87 -4.20 -1.44
C SER A 117 -8.42 -2.82 -1.11
N ILE A 118 -7.83 -1.79 -1.71
CA ILE A 118 -8.36 -0.43 -1.77
C ILE A 118 -8.22 0.01 -3.22
N GLU A 119 -9.32 0.41 -3.84
CA GLU A 119 -9.38 0.86 -5.22
C GLU A 119 -10.16 2.17 -5.33
N LEU A 120 -9.56 3.19 -5.94
CA LEU A 120 -10.21 4.44 -6.27
C LEU A 120 -10.99 4.27 -7.57
N LYS A 121 -12.32 4.32 -7.49
CA LYS A 121 -13.21 4.26 -8.65
C LYS A 121 -13.77 5.64 -8.96
N ASN A 122 -14.09 5.84 -10.24
CA ASN A 122 -14.80 7.02 -10.71
C ASN A 122 -15.94 6.56 -11.62
N THR A 123 -17.18 6.78 -11.18
CA THR A 123 -18.39 6.46 -11.95
C THR A 123 -19.23 7.73 -12.05
N ASP A 124 -19.60 8.15 -13.26
CA ASP A 124 -20.41 9.35 -13.50
C ASP A 124 -19.89 10.62 -12.80
N LYS A 125 -18.57 10.84 -12.83
CA LYS A 125 -17.86 11.95 -12.16
C LYS A 125 -17.91 11.91 -10.62
N LYS A 126 -18.33 10.80 -10.02
CA LYS A 126 -18.27 10.57 -8.58
C LYS A 126 -17.08 9.66 -8.29
N ALA A 127 -16.07 10.24 -7.62
CA ALA A 127 -14.91 9.51 -7.15
C ALA A 127 -15.16 8.95 -5.75
N TYR A 128 -14.93 7.66 -5.56
CA TYR A 128 -15.06 6.98 -4.28
C TYR A 128 -14.03 5.86 -4.18
N TYR A 129 -13.55 5.59 -2.97
CA TYR A 129 -12.76 4.42 -2.66
C TYR A 129 -13.68 3.24 -2.40
N VAL A 130 -13.34 2.09 -2.97
CA VAL A 130 -13.88 0.78 -2.61
C VAL A 130 -12.81 0.08 -1.79
N VAL A 131 -13.14 -0.25 -0.54
CA VAL A 131 -12.24 -0.95 0.37
C VAL A 131 -12.82 -2.30 0.71
N GLU A 132 -12.11 -3.37 0.36
CA GLU A 132 -12.47 -4.72 0.77
C GLU A 132 -11.75 -5.09 2.06
N VAL A 133 -12.50 -5.50 3.06
CA VAL A 133 -12.00 -5.86 4.38
C VAL A 133 -12.44 -7.28 4.71
N ARG A 134 -11.49 -8.14 5.07
CA ARG A 134 -11.80 -9.48 5.57
C ARG A 134 -12.01 -9.45 7.07
N GLU A 135 -13.15 -9.95 7.52
CA GLU A 135 -13.52 -10.07 8.94
C GLU A 135 -13.95 -11.49 9.26
N ASN A 136 -13.10 -12.24 9.97
CA ASN A 136 -13.36 -13.65 10.29
C ASN A 136 -13.67 -14.49 9.03
N LYS A 137 -14.95 -14.84 8.84
CA LYS A 137 -15.48 -15.61 7.69
C LYS A 137 -16.21 -14.74 6.66
N ALA A 138 -16.42 -13.46 6.94
CA ALA A 138 -17.10 -12.53 6.06
C ALA A 138 -16.10 -11.61 5.34
N GLU A 139 -16.55 -11.05 4.23
CA GLU A 139 -15.90 -9.96 3.52
C GLU A 139 -16.83 -8.75 3.51
N LYS A 140 -16.26 -7.56 3.74
CA LYS A 140 -16.97 -6.31 3.72
C LYS A 140 -16.43 -5.42 2.62
N GLU A 141 -17.32 -4.88 1.80
CA GLU A 141 -17.03 -3.82 0.84
C GLU A 141 -17.51 -2.49 1.46
N ILE A 142 -16.57 -1.59 1.73
CA ILE A 142 -16.82 -0.26 2.27
C ILE A 142 -16.54 0.78 1.19
N ASN A 143 -17.58 1.49 0.76
CA ASN A 143 -17.47 2.55 -0.23
C ASN A 143 -17.36 3.90 0.47
N ILE A 144 -16.31 4.67 0.18
CA ILE A 144 -15.99 5.94 0.85
C ILE A 144 -15.90 7.05 -0.18
N ASP A 145 -16.66 8.13 0.00
CA ASP A 145 -16.60 9.29 -0.88
C ASP A 145 -15.21 9.93 -0.87
N ALA A 146 -14.56 10.03 -2.04
CA ALA A 146 -13.17 10.47 -2.12
C ALA A 146 -12.99 12.00 -1.96
N ASN A 147 -14.07 12.77 -1.87
CA ASN A 147 -14.02 14.21 -1.63
C ASN A 147 -14.21 14.56 -0.16
N SER A 148 -15.06 13.81 0.55
CA SER A 148 -15.51 14.14 1.90
C SER A 148 -15.13 13.13 2.96
N GLY A 149 -14.70 11.92 2.58
CA GLY A 149 -14.39 10.83 3.50
C GLY A 149 -15.63 10.17 4.12
N LYS A 150 -16.84 10.53 3.66
CA LYS A 150 -18.08 9.93 4.15
C LYS A 150 -18.19 8.49 3.65
N VAL A 151 -18.52 7.57 4.56
CA VAL A 151 -18.93 6.22 4.19
C VAL A 151 -20.27 6.30 3.44
N LEU A 152 -20.26 5.88 2.18
CA LEU A 152 -21.42 5.88 1.29
C LEU A 152 -22.24 4.61 1.46
N ASN A 153 -21.57 3.47 1.63
CA ASN A 153 -22.22 2.17 1.75
C ASN A 153 -21.28 1.15 2.38
N ILE A 154 -21.84 0.16 3.08
CA ILE A 154 -21.15 -1.03 3.57
C ILE A 154 -21.96 -2.25 3.12
N LYS A 155 -21.35 -3.15 2.35
CA LYS A 155 -21.93 -4.45 2.01
C LYS A 155 -21.15 -5.55 2.71
N GLU A 156 -21.84 -6.59 3.15
CA GLU A 156 -21.23 -7.78 3.74
C GLU A 156 -21.59 -9.00 2.90
N SER A 157 -20.59 -9.84 2.60
CA SER A 157 -20.73 -11.14 1.96
C SER A 157 -20.11 -12.22 2.85
N MET A 158 -20.71 -13.41 2.86
CA MET A 158 -20.26 -14.58 3.64
C MET A 158 -19.82 -15.72 2.74
#